data_AF-A0A7C4TK63-F1
#
_entry.id   AF-A0A7C4TK63-F1
#
_cell.length_a   1.000
_cell.length_b   1.000
_cell.length_c   1.000
_cell.angle_alpha   90.00
_cell.angle_beta   90.00
_cell.angle_gamma   90.00
#
_symmetry.space_group_name_H-M   'P 1'
#
loop_
_entity.id
_entity.type
_entity.pdbx_description
1 polymer ?
#
loop_
_entity_poly.entity_id
_entity_poly.type
_entity_poly.pdbx_seq_one_letter_code
_entity_poly.pdbx_strand_id
1 'polypeptide(L)'
;MLRTKLGGVIPENKVAGYPNILIERNGRSYYLEVKLAEEEKLDSSLRTFYYEPVELAKVKRDACHLIVGFIHKKKVVTGFKIVDASRIRVNLKCEFNTNNPELYKPENVVREYP
;
A
#
# COMPACT_ATOMS: atom_id res chain seq x y z
N MET A 1 -4.40 16.83 8.59
CA MET A 1 -4.11 15.43 8.16
C MET A 1 -2.59 15.22 8.07
N LEU A 2 -2.06 14.01 8.33
CA LEU A 2 -0.59 13.73 8.37
C LEU A 2 0.13 14.19 7.10
N ARG A 3 -0.43 13.90 5.92
CA ARG A 3 0.06 14.34 4.61
C ARG A 3 0.32 15.84 4.55
N THR A 4 -0.64 16.66 4.98
CA THR A 4 -0.52 18.13 5.01
C THR A 4 0.60 18.59 5.94
N LYS A 5 0.72 17.99 7.14
CA LYS A 5 1.78 18.33 8.10
C LYS A 5 3.18 18.04 7.55
N LEU A 6 3.31 17.01 6.72
CA LEU A 6 4.55 16.63 6.07
C LEU A 6 4.85 17.46 4.81
N GLY A 7 3.93 18.33 4.36
CA GLY A 7 4.03 19.02 3.07
C GLY A 7 3.95 18.07 1.89
N GLY A 8 3.30 16.91 2.06
CA GLY A 8 3.17 15.89 1.02
C GLY A 8 1.89 16.01 0.20
N VAL A 9 1.88 15.34 -0.95
CA VAL A 9 0.74 15.26 -1.87
C VAL A 9 0.32 13.80 -2.11
N ILE A 10 -0.87 13.60 -2.67
CA ILE A 10 -1.28 12.28 -3.17
C ILE A 10 -0.61 12.09 -4.54
N PRO A 11 0.25 11.07 -4.73
CA PRO A 11 0.90 10.84 -6.01
C PRO A 11 -0.14 10.63 -7.11
N GLU A 12 0.01 11.36 -8.22
CA GLU A 12 -0.88 11.31 -9.39
C GLU A 12 -2.37 11.51 -9.06
N ASN A 13 -2.72 12.12 -7.92
CA ASN A 13 -4.08 12.25 -7.40
C ASN A 13 -4.83 10.91 -7.24
N LYS A 14 -4.10 9.78 -7.18
CA LYS A 14 -4.67 8.44 -7.01
C LYS A 14 -4.67 8.01 -5.55
N VAL A 15 -5.86 7.87 -4.98
CA VAL A 15 -6.03 7.53 -3.56
C VAL A 15 -5.68 6.06 -3.29
N ALA A 16 -6.03 5.16 -4.20
CA ALA A 16 -5.73 3.73 -4.10
C ALA A 16 -4.33 3.39 -4.61
N GLY A 17 -3.80 2.26 -4.15
CA GLY A 17 -2.52 1.72 -4.58
C GLY A 17 -1.30 2.42 -3.96
N TYR A 18 -0.16 1.77 -4.15
CA TYR A 18 1.14 2.23 -3.66
C TYR A 18 1.71 3.35 -4.54
N PRO A 19 2.36 4.39 -3.98
CA PRO A 19 2.53 4.72 -2.56
C PRO A 19 1.51 5.74 -2.05
N ASN A 20 1.31 5.88 -0.73
CA ASN A 20 0.30 6.80 -0.19
C ASN A 20 0.62 8.31 -0.34
N ILE A 21 1.87 8.72 -0.13
CA ILE A 21 2.26 10.14 -0.07
C ILE A 21 3.54 10.35 -0.89
N LEU A 22 3.63 11.46 -1.61
CA LEU A 22 4.86 11.98 -2.20
C LEU A 22 5.27 13.26 -1.47
N ILE A 23 6.53 13.35 -1.06
CA ILE A 23 7.10 14.53 -0.43
C ILE A 23 8.33 14.95 -1.23
N GLU A 24 8.50 16.25 -1.44
CA GLU A 24 9.72 16.83 -1.95
C GLU A 24 10.44 17.61 -0.84
N ARG A 25 11.73 17.31 -0.63
CA ARG A 25 12.58 18.01 0.34
C ARG A 25 13.99 18.12 -0.21
N ASN A 26 14.59 19.31 -0.12
CA ASN A 26 15.99 19.55 -0.50
C ASN A 26 16.33 19.03 -1.91
N GLY A 27 15.43 19.23 -2.87
CA GLY A 27 15.59 18.77 -4.25
C GLY A 27 15.44 17.25 -4.47
N ARG A 28 15.02 16.49 -3.45
CA ARG A 28 14.81 15.04 -3.54
C ARG A 28 13.34 14.68 -3.36
N SER A 29 12.91 13.65 -4.09
CA SER A 29 11.58 13.06 -3.96
C SER A 29 11.60 11.85 -3.01
N TYR A 30 10.55 11.74 -2.19
CA TYR A 30 10.35 10.64 -1.26
C TYR A 30 8.92 10.10 -1.41
N TYR A 31 8.81 8.81 -1.70
CA TYR A 31 7.54 8.11 -1.66
C TYR A 31 7.36 7.47 -0.29
N LEU A 32 6.27 7.80 0.40
CA LEU A 32 5.90 7.21 1.68
C LEU A 32 4.69 6.29 1.52
N GLU A 33 4.83 5.08 2.05
CA GLU A 33 3.71 4.19 2.33
C GLU A 33 3.47 4.14 3.83
N VAL A 34 2.22 4.23 4.26
CA VAL A 34 1.83 4.15 5.65
C VAL A 34 1.12 2.83 5.89
N LYS A 35 1.59 2.07 6.88
CA LYS A 35 0.99 0.81 7.31
C LYS A 35 0.59 0.89 8.77
N LEU A 36 -0.42 0.10 9.12
CA LEU A 36 -0.86 -0.10 10.49
C LEU A 36 -0.72 -1.60 10.78
N ALA A 37 0.00 -1.95 11.84
CA ALA A 37 0.25 -3.32 12.24
C ALA A 37 -0.12 -3.53 13.71
N GLU A 38 -0.81 -4.63 13.99
CA GLU A 38 -1.13 -5.05 15.35
C GLU A 38 0.12 -5.66 16.01
N GLU A 39 0.42 -5.26 17.25
CA GLU A 39 1.61 -5.67 17.99
C GLU A 39 1.77 -7.21 18.05
N GLU A 40 0.66 -7.93 18.27
CA GLU A 40 0.62 -9.39 18.36
C GLU A 40 0.80 -10.10 17.01
N LYS A 41 0.76 -9.36 15.89
CA LYS A 41 0.88 -9.89 14.52
C LYS A 41 2.17 -9.45 13.82
N LEU A 42 3.12 -8.85 14.53
CA LEU A 42 4.37 -8.39 13.93
C LEU A 42 5.19 -9.55 13.33
N ASP A 43 5.08 -10.75 13.90
CA ASP A 43 5.75 -11.97 13.44
C ASP A 43 4.86 -12.82 12.48
N SER A 44 3.74 -12.26 12.02
CA SER A 44 2.84 -12.96 11.09
C SER A 44 3.47 -13.13 9.71
N SER A 45 3.25 -14.28 9.08
CA SER A 45 3.61 -14.54 7.69
C SER A 45 2.64 -13.91 6.67
N LEU A 46 1.57 -13.26 7.14
CA LEU A 46 0.63 -12.58 6.26
C LEU A 46 1.30 -11.42 5.52
N ARG A 47 0.90 -11.23 4.26
CA ARG A 47 1.48 -10.22 3.37
C ARG A 47 1.12 -8.81 3.84
N THR A 48 2.11 -8.08 4.37
CA THR A 48 1.93 -6.69 4.86
C THR A 48 2.28 -5.62 3.82
N PHE A 49 3.01 -5.99 2.76
CA PHE A 49 3.37 -5.11 1.65
C PHE A 49 3.05 -5.76 0.32
N TYR A 50 2.45 -4.99 -0.59
CA TYR A 50 2.10 -5.42 -1.94
C TYR A 50 2.25 -4.26 -2.89
N TYR A 51 2.87 -4.53 -4.03
CA TYR A 51 2.91 -3.67 -5.20
C TYR A 51 2.24 -4.42 -6.34
N GLU A 52 1.27 -3.78 -6.96
CA GLU A 52 0.61 -4.29 -8.16
C GLU A 52 1.07 -3.42 -9.34
N PRO A 53 1.66 -4.03 -10.38
CA PRO A 53 2.00 -3.29 -11.59
C PRO A 53 0.69 -2.89 -12.28
N VAL A 54 0.49 -1.58 -12.43
CA VAL A 54 -0.65 -1.01 -13.14
C VAL A 54 -0.15 -0.15 -14.29
N GLU A 55 -0.91 -0.09 -15.38
CA GLU A 55 -0.55 0.67 -16.59
C GLU A 55 -0.24 2.14 -16.26
N LEU A 56 -1.05 2.74 -15.38
CA LEU A 56 -0.87 4.11 -14.92
C LEU A 56 -0.33 4.13 -13.48
N ALA A 57 0.94 3.80 -13.33
CA ALA A 57 1.61 3.75 -12.03
C ALA A 57 1.69 5.13 -11.35
N LYS A 58 1.65 5.11 -10.01
CA LYS A 58 1.84 6.30 -9.15
C LYS A 58 3.32 6.67 -8.96
N VAL A 59 4.21 5.70 -9.19
CA VAL A 59 5.66 5.87 -9.12
C VAL A 59 6.14 6.32 -10.50
N LYS A 60 6.53 7.58 -10.63
CA LYS A 60 6.97 8.19 -11.90
C LYS A 60 8.31 8.92 -11.79
N ARG A 61 8.92 8.89 -10.62
CA ARG A 61 10.14 9.63 -10.30
C ARG A 61 11.15 8.68 -9.71
N ASP A 62 12.43 8.93 -9.99
CA ASP A 62 13.51 8.37 -9.19
C ASP A 62 13.46 9.02 -7.80
N ALA A 63 13.26 8.20 -6.77
CA ALA A 63 12.91 8.65 -5.43
C ALA A 63 13.27 7.61 -4.38
N CYS A 64 13.51 8.07 -3.14
CA CYS A 64 13.63 7.16 -2.01
C CYS A 64 12.23 6.65 -1.61
N HIS A 65 12.09 5.35 -1.43
CA HIS A 65 10.85 4.73 -0.98
C HIS A 65 10.97 4.34 0.49
N LEU A 66 10.13 4.93 1.34
CA LEU A 66 10.06 4.64 2.77
C LEU A 66 8.69 4.09 3.14
N ILE A 67 8.67 3.15 4.08
CA ILE A 67 7.44 2.62 4.67
C ILE A 67 7.43 3.03 6.14
N VAL A 68 6.36 3.69 6.57
CA VAL A 68 6.11 4.02 7.98
C VAL A 68 5.07 3.05 8.53
N GLY A 69 5.53 2.07 9.30
CA GLY A 69 4.66 1.11 9.99
C GLY A 69 4.33 1.59 11.39
N PHE A 70 3.09 2.04 11.61
CA PHE A 70 2.57 2.32 12.94
C PHE A 70 2.16 1.01 13.62
N ILE A 71 2.64 0.80 14.84
CA ILE A 71 2.34 -0.38 15.66
C ILE A 71 1.23 0.02 16.62
N HIS A 72 0.21 -0.82 16.74
CA HIS A 72 -0.88 -0.58 17.68
C HIS A 72 -1.21 -1.78 18.54
N LYS A 73 -1.74 -1.49 19.73
CA LYS A 73 -2.33 -2.45 20.67
C LYS A 73 -3.66 -1.89 21.13
N LYS A 74 -4.73 -2.71 21.08
CA LYS A 74 -6.09 -2.29 21.51
C LYS A 74 -6.51 -0.92 20.92
N LYS A 75 -6.26 -0.72 19.62
CA LYS A 75 -6.55 0.51 18.85
C LYS A 75 -5.75 1.77 19.27
N VAL A 76 -4.74 1.63 20.12
CA VAL A 76 -3.82 2.72 20.49
C VAL A 76 -2.47 2.49 19.81
N VAL A 77 -1.95 3.51 19.14
CA VAL A 77 -0.60 3.47 18.55
C VAL A 77 0.43 3.47 19.68
N THR A 78 1.27 2.44 19.74
CA THR A 78 2.31 2.27 20.77
C THR A 78 3.71 2.61 20.26
N GLY A 79 3.90 2.68 18.94
CA GLY A 79 5.17 3.04 18.33
C GLY A 79 5.10 3.08 16.81
N PHE A 80 6.24 3.36 16.18
CA PHE A 80 6.37 3.30 14.72
C PHE A 80 7.77 2.89 14.29
N LYS A 81 7.87 2.33 13.09
CA LYS A 81 9.12 2.01 12.41
C LYS A 81 9.16 2.70 11.05
N ILE A 82 10.33 3.21 10.67
CA ILE A 82 10.59 3.71 9.32
C ILE A 82 11.49 2.69 8.62
N VAL A 83 11.04 2.19 7.48
CA VAL A 83 11.68 1.10 6.74
C VAL A 83 12.09 1.62 5.36
N ASP A 84 13.34 1.36 4.99
CA ASP A 84 13.85 1.57 3.64
C ASP A 84 13.37 0.43 2.73
N ALA A 85 12.52 0.76 1.76
CA ALA A 85 11.94 -0.24 0.88
C ALA A 85 12.98 -0.91 -0.04
N SER A 86 14.15 -0.31 -0.26
CA SER A 86 15.21 -0.94 -1.06
C SER A 86 15.85 -2.15 -0.37
N ARG A 87 15.67 -2.27 0.96
CA ARG A 87 16.26 -3.34 1.78
C ARG A 87 15.32 -4.51 2.02
N ILE A 88 14.05 -4.41 1.64
CA ILE A 88 13.07 -5.48 1.87
C ILE A 88 13.21 -6.54 0.80
N ARG A 89 13.24 -7.82 1.20
CA ARG A 89 13.11 -8.93 0.26
C ARG A 89 11.62 -9.15 -0.02
N VAL A 90 11.26 -9.20 -1.29
CA VAL A 90 9.88 -9.44 -1.73
C VAL A 90 9.77 -10.79 -2.42
N ASN A 91 8.59 -11.39 -2.33
CA ASN A 91 8.22 -12.57 -3.11
C ASN A 91 7.28 -12.14 -4.25
N LEU A 92 7.49 -12.67 -5.45
CA LEU A 92 6.56 -12.47 -6.56
C LEU A 92 5.34 -13.37 -6.37
N LYS A 93 4.15 -12.79 -6.50
CA LYS A 93 2.89 -13.53 -6.59
C LYS A 93 2.25 -13.26 -7.95
N CYS A 94 2.18 -14.27 -8.81
CA CYS A 94 1.42 -14.20 -10.06
C CYS A 94 0.00 -14.67 -9.76
N GLU A 95 -1.00 -13.82 -10.00
CA GLU A 95 -2.40 -14.16 -9.75
C GLU A 95 -3.29 -13.74 -10.92
N PHE A 96 -4.23 -14.61 -11.30
CA PHE A 96 -5.36 -14.23 -12.13
C PHE A 96 -6.42 -13.63 -11.21
N ASN A 97 -6.87 -12.41 -11.52
CA ASN A 97 -7.91 -11.73 -10.75
C ASN A 97 -9.03 -11.26 -11.66
N THR A 98 -10.22 -11.08 -11.06
CA THR A 98 -11.37 -10.45 -11.71
C THR A 98 -12.19 -9.68 -10.68
N ASN A 99 -13.15 -8.87 -11.12
CA ASN A 99 -14.02 -8.07 -10.27
C ASN A 99 -15.42 -8.70 -10.13
N ASN A 100 -16.20 -8.20 -9.16
CA ASN A 100 -17.55 -8.72 -8.91
C ASN A 100 -18.46 -8.63 -10.16
N PRO A 101 -18.52 -7.51 -10.91
CA PRO A 101 -19.31 -7.45 -12.14
C PRO A 101 -19.00 -8.54 -13.17
N GLU A 102 -17.72 -8.85 -13.39
CA GLU A 102 -17.32 -9.92 -14.31
C GLU A 102 -17.69 -11.30 -13.78
N LEU A 103 -17.41 -11.55 -12.49
CA LEU A 103 -17.66 -12.84 -11.85
C LEU A 103 -19.16 -13.22 -11.91
N TYR A 104 -20.05 -12.25 -11.71
CA TYR A 104 -21.50 -12.46 -11.62
C TYR A 104 -22.26 -12.17 -12.93
N LYS A 105 -21.59 -12.16 -14.09
CA LYS A 105 -22.29 -12.12 -15.37
C LYS A 105 -23.26 -13.30 -15.52
N PRO A 106 -24.47 -13.11 -16.08
CA PRO A 106 -25.45 -14.19 -16.22
C PRO A 106 -24.89 -15.45 -16.90
N GLU A 107 -24.05 -15.27 -17.92
CA GLU A 107 -23.39 -16.37 -18.65
C GLU A 107 -22.38 -17.19 -17.80
N ASN A 108 -21.87 -16.62 -16.71
CA ASN A 108 -20.93 -17.27 -15.80
C ASN A 108 -21.64 -18.03 -14.66
N VAL A 109 -22.94 -17.77 -14.42
CA VAL A 109 -23.69 -18.31 -13.29
C VAL A 109 -24.37 -19.62 -13.66
N VAL A 110 -23.90 -20.72 -13.08
CA VAL A 110 -24.49 -22.06 -13.28
C VAL A 110 -25.79 -22.22 -12.49
N ARG A 111 -25.87 -21.62 -11.29
CA ARG A 111 -27.03 -21.70 -10.39
C ARG A 111 -26.98 -20.62 -9.31
N GLU A 112 -28.12 -20.08 -8.93
CA GLU A 112 -28.30 -19.07 -7.87
C GLU A 112 -29.35 -19.53 -6.84
N TYR A 113 -29.22 -19.10 -5.58
CA TYR A 113 -30.19 -19.35 -4.50
C TYR A 113 -30.45 -18.03 -3.76
N PRO A 114 -31.71 -17.77 -3.32
CA PRO A 114 -32.07 -16.57 -2.56
C PRO A 114 -31.56 -16.56 -1.12
#